data_AF-A0AAD2JMT2-F1
#
_entry.id   AF-A0AAD2JMT2-F1
#
_cell.length_a   1.000
_cell.length_b   1.000
_cell.length_c   1.000
_cell.angle_alpha   90.00
_cell.angle_beta   90.00
_cell.angle_gamma   90.00
#
_symmetry.space_group_name_H-M   'P 1'
#
loop_
_entity.id
_entity.type
_entity.pdbx_description
1 polymer ?
#
loop_
_entity_poly.entity_id
_entity_poly.type
_entity_poly.pdbx_seq_one_letter_code
_entity_poly.pdbx_strand_id
1 'polypeptide(L)'
;MQRSAYFKTNKRTVKSNIMLKFVTKAMDIKLQGQADFMTTLEDPIKLLKPIEQFMKKSADAEYDFSDFWEANQKFFAMKQGTTENLMHFKERFLRQAEVLQDLYGVAWFQNCAVKTKAYAAIASTNTAAQNKFKDDIFEAVLATGFLCNCDQTRTVPLMLDLQTNYCREVDYYPKTVSKAQDMLKIHMDVIKNPGVNLYQGNDQSKNGKGTTENLMHFKERFLRQAEVLQDLYGVAWFQNFAVKTKAYAAIASTDTAA
;
A
#
# COMPACT_ATOMS: atom_id res chain seq x y z
N MET A 1 45.05 29.80 -7.22
CA MET A 1 44.59 29.57 -8.61
C MET A 1 44.40 28.09 -8.97
N GLN A 2 45.29 27.17 -8.55
CA GLN A 2 45.20 25.74 -8.90
C GLN A 2 43.87 25.05 -8.51
N ARG A 3 43.31 25.31 -7.31
CA ARG A 3 42.06 24.66 -6.84
C ARG A 3 40.84 24.94 -7.74
N SER A 4 40.74 26.15 -8.30
CA SER A 4 39.65 26.53 -9.21
C SER A 4 39.80 25.84 -10.58
N ALA A 5 41.04 25.69 -11.06
CA ALA A 5 41.33 24.94 -12.28
C ALA A 5 41.00 23.44 -12.13
N TYR A 6 41.42 22.81 -11.03
CA TYR A 6 41.08 21.42 -10.73
C TYR A 6 39.57 21.19 -10.63
N PHE A 7 38.82 22.13 -10.04
CA PHE A 7 37.37 22.04 -9.95
C PHE A 7 36.69 22.03 -11.34
N LYS A 8 37.13 22.89 -12.27
CA LYS A 8 36.61 22.91 -13.64
C LYS A 8 36.91 21.62 -14.40
N THR A 9 38.13 21.09 -14.27
CA THR A 9 38.52 19.80 -14.88
C THR A 9 37.69 18.65 -14.32
N ASN A 10 37.52 18.59 -12.99
CA ASN A 10 36.74 17.55 -12.33
C ASN A 10 35.25 17.61 -12.74
N LYS A 11 34.66 18.81 -12.86
CA LYS A 11 33.28 18.96 -13.36
C LYS A 11 33.10 18.33 -14.75
N ARG A 12 34.07 18.53 -15.65
CA ARG A 12 34.04 17.97 -17.01
C ARG A 12 34.16 16.45 -17.00
N THR A 13 35.05 15.89 -16.18
CA THR A 13 35.23 14.43 -16.04
C THR A 13 34.01 13.76 -15.43
N VAL A 14 33.38 14.38 -14.42
CA VAL A 14 32.14 13.88 -13.82
C VAL A 14 31.01 13.86 -14.85
N LYS A 15 30.87 14.93 -15.64
CA LYS A 15 29.89 15.00 -16.74
C LYS A 15 30.08 13.85 -17.74
N SER A 16 31.29 13.63 -18.24
CA SER A 16 31.54 12.57 -19.23
C SER A 16 31.25 11.19 -18.66
N ASN A 17 31.57 10.96 -17.38
CA ASN A 17 31.22 9.71 -16.71
C ASN A 17 29.71 9.51 -16.57
N ILE A 18 28.95 10.57 -16.25
CA ILE A 18 27.49 10.50 -16.15
C ILE A 18 26.88 10.13 -17.51
N MET A 19 27.24 10.85 -18.57
CA MET A 19 26.70 10.62 -19.91
C MET A 19 27.07 9.24 -20.47
N LEU A 20 28.29 8.74 -20.21
CA LEU A 20 28.73 7.46 -20.74
C LEU A 20 28.16 6.25 -19.99
N LYS A 21 27.99 6.35 -18.67
CA LYS A 21 27.61 5.19 -17.84
C LYS A 21 26.12 5.11 -17.54
N PHE A 22 25.43 6.24 -17.42
CA PHE A 22 24.06 6.28 -16.91
C PHE A 22 23.04 6.76 -17.94
N VAL A 23 23.48 7.42 -19.02
CA VAL A 23 22.58 7.95 -20.05
C VAL A 23 22.61 7.02 -21.27
N THR A 24 21.46 6.45 -21.61
CA THR A 24 21.31 5.68 -22.85
C THR A 24 21.17 6.64 -24.04
N LYS A 25 21.43 6.15 -25.26
CA LYS A 25 21.28 6.97 -26.49
C LYS A 25 19.87 7.57 -26.62
N ALA A 26 18.84 6.85 -26.16
CA ALA A 26 17.47 7.33 -26.15
C ALA A 26 17.28 8.52 -25.19
N MET A 27 17.89 8.47 -24.00
CA MET A 27 17.85 9.60 -23.04
C MET A 27 18.65 10.81 -23.53
N ASP A 28 19.75 10.61 -24.26
CA ASP A 28 20.54 11.71 -24.82
C ASP A 28 19.73 12.53 -25.83
N ILE A 29 18.96 11.87 -26.71
CA ILE A 29 18.05 12.52 -27.66
C ILE A 29 16.98 13.35 -26.92
N LYS A 30 16.43 12.85 -25.81
CA LYS A 30 15.43 13.57 -25.00
C LYS A 30 16.02 14.79 -24.31
N LEU A 31 17.24 14.65 -23.77
CA LEU A 31 17.95 15.76 -23.14
C LEU A 31 18.19 16.87 -24.17
N GLN A 32 18.59 16.52 -25.39
CA GLN A 32 18.79 17.47 -26.49
C GLN A 32 17.51 18.21 -26.90
N GLY A 33 16.33 17.63 -26.65
CA GLY A 33 15.03 18.25 -26.93
C GLY A 33 14.58 19.30 -25.90
N GLN A 34 15.24 19.44 -24.75
CA GLN A 34 14.91 20.49 -23.77
C GLN A 34 15.49 21.85 -24.20
N ALA A 35 14.70 22.91 -24.03
CA ALA A 35 15.11 24.29 -24.35
C ALA A 35 16.37 24.75 -23.58
N ASP A 36 16.63 24.19 -22.40
CA ASP A 36 17.77 24.53 -21.52
C ASP A 36 18.96 23.55 -21.61
N PHE A 37 19.03 22.73 -22.66
CA PHE A 37 20.06 21.68 -22.79
C PHE A 37 21.49 22.23 -22.67
N MET A 38 21.80 23.32 -23.38
CA MET A 38 23.16 23.87 -23.45
C MET A 38 23.62 24.51 -22.13
N THR A 39 22.73 25.20 -21.43
CA THR A 39 22.97 25.85 -20.13
C THR A 39 23.03 24.86 -18.97
N THR A 40 22.24 23.78 -19.05
CA THR A 40 22.22 22.70 -18.03
C THR A 40 23.41 21.75 -18.19
N LEU A 41 23.99 21.66 -19.40
CA LEU A 41 25.16 20.83 -19.71
C LEU A 41 26.47 21.25 -19.04
N GLU A 42 26.56 22.50 -18.56
CA GLU A 42 27.78 23.03 -17.93
C GLU A 42 27.93 22.62 -16.47
N ASP A 43 26.83 22.31 -15.78
CA ASP A 43 26.86 21.88 -14.39
C ASP A 43 26.37 20.43 -14.24
N PRO A 44 27.27 19.47 -13.92
CA PRO A 44 26.88 18.07 -13.77
C PRO A 44 25.82 17.87 -12.68
N ILE A 45 25.72 18.76 -11.69
CA ILE A 45 24.70 18.68 -10.63
C ILE A 45 23.31 19.01 -11.18
N LYS A 46 23.21 20.01 -12.06
CA LYS A 46 21.94 20.39 -12.67
C LYS A 46 21.47 19.34 -13.67
N LEU A 47 22.39 18.65 -14.34
CA LEU A 47 22.11 17.56 -15.27
C LEU A 47 21.44 16.35 -14.60
N LEU A 48 21.72 16.08 -13.32
CA LEU A 48 21.15 14.95 -12.60
C LEU A 48 19.64 15.09 -12.38
N LYS A 49 19.11 16.31 -12.22
CA LYS A 49 17.68 16.54 -11.96
C LYS A 49 16.79 16.15 -13.16
N PRO A 50 17.07 16.58 -14.40
CA PRO A 50 16.36 16.08 -15.58
C PRO A 50 16.51 14.58 -15.76
N ILE A 51 17.71 14.01 -15.53
CA ILE A 51 17.93 12.57 -15.63
C ILE A 51 17.01 11.81 -14.66
N GLU A 52 16.92 12.26 -13.42
CA GLU A 52 16.01 11.68 -12.43
C GLU A 52 14.55 11.74 -12.91
N GLN A 53 14.11 12.89 -13.43
CA GLN A 53 12.76 13.03 -13.99
C GLN A 53 12.51 12.09 -15.17
N PHE A 54 13.48 11.93 -16.07
CA PHE A 54 13.38 11.00 -17.20
C PHE A 54 13.41 9.54 -16.76
N MET A 55 14.09 9.20 -15.67
CA MET A 55 14.07 7.85 -15.10
C MET A 55 12.74 7.51 -14.43
N LYS A 56 12.04 8.52 -13.90
CA LYS A 56 10.71 8.36 -13.28
C LYS A 56 9.59 8.16 -14.31
N LYS A 57 9.74 8.67 -15.54
CA LYS A 57 8.74 8.55 -16.61
C LYS A 57 8.94 7.27 -17.43
N SER A 58 7.89 6.46 -17.59
CA SER A 58 7.96 5.14 -18.22
C SER A 58 7.91 5.18 -19.76
N ALA A 59 7.35 6.23 -20.38
CA ALA A 59 7.26 6.34 -21.83
C ALA A 59 7.21 7.79 -22.36
N ASP A 60 7.70 8.00 -23.59
CA ASP A 60 7.87 9.34 -24.22
C ASP A 60 6.63 9.90 -24.92
N ALA A 61 5.55 9.12 -25.01
CA ALA A 61 4.36 9.46 -25.77
C ALA A 61 3.07 9.10 -25.00
N GLU A 62 3.11 9.19 -23.68
CA GLU A 62 1.95 8.90 -22.86
C GLU A 62 1.18 10.18 -22.50
N TYR A 63 -0.15 10.04 -22.49
CA TYR A 63 -1.09 11.06 -22.01
C TYR A 63 -0.69 11.52 -20.59
N ASP A 64 -0.84 12.80 -20.28
CA ASP A 64 -0.35 13.40 -19.02
C ASP A 64 -0.83 12.70 -17.74
N PHE A 65 -1.95 11.97 -17.81
CA PHE A 65 -2.52 11.22 -16.68
C PHE A 65 -2.21 9.71 -16.72
N SER A 66 -1.54 9.23 -17.76
CA SER A 66 -1.14 7.83 -17.89
C SER A 66 -0.14 7.45 -16.81
N ASP A 67 0.90 8.29 -16.60
CA ASP A 67 1.89 8.12 -15.53
C ASP A 67 1.21 8.02 -14.15
N PHE A 68 0.20 8.87 -13.91
CA PHE A 68 -0.57 8.88 -12.68
C PHE A 68 -1.38 7.58 -12.49
N TRP A 69 -2.05 7.13 -13.55
CA TRP A 69 -2.84 5.90 -13.52
C TRP A 69 -1.96 4.66 -13.35
N GLU A 70 -0.84 4.59 -14.09
CA GLU A 70 0.10 3.48 -14.04
C GLU A 70 0.76 3.37 -12.66
N ALA A 71 1.16 4.49 -12.06
CA ALA A 71 1.74 4.52 -10.71
C ALA A 71 0.74 4.01 -9.65
N ASN A 72 -0.53 4.39 -9.78
CA ASN A 72 -1.61 3.90 -8.92
C ASN A 72 -1.84 2.39 -9.09
N GLN A 73 -1.95 1.94 -10.34
CA GLN A 73 -2.15 0.53 -10.65
C GLN A 73 -1.00 -0.32 -10.08
N LYS A 74 0.25 0.13 -10.26
CA LYS A 74 1.45 -0.53 -9.70
C LYS A 74 1.40 -0.60 -8.18
N PHE A 75 0.98 0.47 -7.51
CA PHE A 75 0.88 0.50 -6.05
C PHE A 75 -0.20 -0.44 -5.50
N PHE A 76 -1.41 -0.42 -6.08
CA PHE A 76 -2.51 -1.30 -5.64
C PHE A 76 -2.30 -2.77 -6.02
N ALA A 77 -1.61 -3.05 -7.13
CA ALA A 77 -1.28 -4.41 -7.53
C ALA A 77 -0.08 -4.99 -6.75
N MET A 78 0.66 -4.16 -6.00
CA MET A 78 1.84 -4.60 -5.28
C MET A 78 1.45 -5.53 -4.13
N LYS A 79 1.94 -6.77 -4.19
CA LYS A 79 1.78 -7.77 -3.14
C LYS A 79 3.13 -8.37 -2.76
N GLN A 80 3.26 -8.80 -1.51
CA GLN A 80 4.42 -9.54 -1.05
C GLN A 80 4.47 -10.90 -1.74
N GLY A 81 5.64 -11.25 -2.31
CA GLY A 81 5.87 -12.60 -2.83
C GLY A 81 5.89 -13.66 -1.71
N THR A 82 5.49 -14.90 -1.99
CA THR A 82 5.44 -15.98 -0.99
C THR A 82 6.79 -16.28 -0.34
N THR A 83 7.88 -16.13 -1.09
CA THR A 83 9.28 -16.33 -0.66
C THR A 83 9.99 -15.03 -0.33
N GLU A 84 9.34 -13.88 -0.47
CA GLU A 84 9.96 -12.59 -0.30
C GLU A 84 10.11 -12.21 1.18
N ASN A 85 11.31 -11.75 1.55
CA ASN A 85 11.57 -11.22 2.89
C ASN A 85 10.74 -9.94 3.13
N LEU A 86 10.12 -9.85 4.30
CA LEU A 86 9.32 -8.70 4.73
C LEU A 86 10.10 -7.37 4.65
N MET A 87 11.41 -7.37 4.95
CA MET A 87 12.23 -6.16 4.88
C MET A 87 12.38 -5.66 3.43
N HIS A 88 12.68 -6.57 2.49
CA HIS A 88 12.81 -6.21 1.07
C HIS A 88 11.47 -5.75 0.49
N PHE A 89 10.37 -6.38 0.90
CA PHE A 89 9.04 -5.95 0.52
C PHE A 89 8.72 -4.54 1.02
N LYS A 90 9.04 -4.23 2.29
CA LYS A 90 8.88 -2.88 2.86
C LYS A 90 9.63 -1.83 2.07
N GLU A 91 10.89 -2.09 1.72
CA GLU A 91 11.70 -1.14 0.93
C GLU A 91 11.12 -0.89 -0.47
N ARG A 92 10.56 -1.92 -1.12
CA ARG A 92 9.86 -1.78 -2.41
C ARG A 92 8.56 -0.99 -2.26
N PHE A 93 7.79 -1.29 -1.22
CA PHE A 93 6.53 -0.60 -0.93
C PHE A 93 6.74 0.89 -0.65
N LEU A 94 7.74 1.23 0.18
CA LEU A 94 8.08 2.62 0.49
C LEU A 94 8.56 3.38 -0.75
N ARG A 95 9.41 2.76 -1.59
CA ARG A 95 9.83 3.38 -2.87
C ARG A 95 8.65 3.72 -3.77
N GLN A 96 7.67 2.83 -3.88
CA GLN A 96 6.47 3.11 -4.67
C GLN A 96 5.56 4.16 -4.02
N ALA A 97 5.49 4.18 -2.69
CA ALA A 97 4.74 5.19 -1.95
C ALA A 97 5.34 6.59 -2.13
N GLU A 98 6.67 6.72 -2.16
CA GLU A 98 7.37 7.99 -2.45
C GLU A 98 7.03 8.52 -3.85
N VAL A 99 6.96 7.64 -4.86
CA VAL A 99 6.52 8.01 -6.22
C VAL A 99 5.09 8.53 -6.22
N LEU A 100 4.17 7.87 -5.50
CA LEU A 100 2.81 8.38 -5.36
C LEU A 100 2.76 9.72 -4.62
N GLN A 101 3.56 9.90 -3.58
CA GLN A 101 3.61 11.14 -2.82
C GLN A 101 4.07 12.32 -3.70
N ASP A 102 5.04 12.09 -4.58
CA ASP A 102 5.53 13.06 -5.57
C ASP A 102 4.42 13.46 -6.56
N LEU A 103 3.59 12.50 -6.99
CA LEU A 103 2.48 12.71 -7.93
C LEU A 103 1.26 13.40 -7.30
N TYR A 104 0.85 12.99 -6.10
CA TYR A 104 -0.33 13.54 -5.41
C TYR A 104 -0.06 14.89 -4.73
N GLY A 105 1.18 15.08 -4.26
CA GLY A 105 1.52 16.16 -3.35
C GLY A 105 0.95 15.97 -1.95
N VAL A 106 1.51 16.71 -0.99
CA VAL A 106 1.16 16.60 0.44
C VAL A 106 -0.29 17.06 0.71
N ALA A 107 -0.75 18.09 0.00
CA ALA A 107 -2.07 18.68 0.19
C ALA A 107 -3.23 17.71 -0.07
N TRP A 108 -3.06 16.77 -1.00
CA TRP A 108 -4.10 15.78 -1.30
C TRP A 108 -4.40 14.89 -0.09
N PHE A 109 -3.35 14.36 0.56
CA PHE A 109 -3.50 13.52 1.75
C PHE A 109 -4.06 14.29 2.95
N GLN A 110 -3.63 15.53 3.15
CA GLN A 110 -4.16 16.39 4.22
C GLN A 110 -5.66 16.67 4.04
N ASN A 111 -6.11 16.87 2.80
CA ASN A 111 -7.54 17.04 2.49
C ASN A 111 -8.36 15.76 2.73
N CYS A 112 -7.78 14.58 2.45
CA CYS A 112 -8.40 13.31 2.79
C CYS A 112 -8.53 13.12 4.32
N ALA A 113 -7.54 13.58 5.11
CA ALA A 113 -7.55 13.47 6.56
C ALA A 113 -8.78 14.14 7.20
N VAL A 114 -9.18 15.30 6.69
CA VAL A 114 -10.31 16.10 7.21
C VAL A 114 -11.64 15.34 7.15
N LYS A 115 -11.79 14.39 6.21
CA LYS A 115 -13.01 13.61 6.03
C LYS A 115 -13.09 12.36 6.93
N THR A 116 -12.06 12.10 7.74
CA THR A 116 -12.01 10.89 8.58
C THR A 116 -12.71 11.07 9.91
N LYS A 117 -13.28 9.97 10.46
CA LYS A 117 -13.92 9.96 11.79
C LYS A 117 -12.94 10.36 12.91
N ALA A 118 -11.67 9.99 12.75
CA ALA A 118 -10.62 10.31 13.71
C ALA A 118 -10.33 11.83 13.76
N TYR A 119 -10.37 12.53 12.62
CA TYR A 119 -10.25 13.98 12.61
C TYR A 119 -11.45 14.68 13.27
N ALA A 120 -12.67 14.16 13.05
CA ALA A 120 -13.89 14.68 13.68
C ALA A 120 -13.92 14.51 15.20
N ALA A 121 -13.24 13.49 15.74
CA ALA A 121 -13.10 13.27 17.17
C ALA A 121 -12.12 14.23 17.87
N ILE A 122 -11.28 14.95 17.11
CA ILE A 122 -10.36 15.95 17.66
C ILE A 122 -11.15 17.24 17.94
N ALA A 123 -11.07 17.75 19.17
CA ALA A 123 -11.70 19.01 19.54
C ALA A 123 -11.28 20.15 18.58
N SER A 124 -12.26 20.90 18.08
CA SER A 124 -12.06 22.02 17.14
C SER A 124 -11.16 23.14 17.70
N THR A 125 -10.96 23.17 19.01
CA THR A 125 -10.11 24.12 19.73
C THR A 125 -8.63 23.76 19.70
N ASN A 126 -8.27 22.53 19.31
CA ASN A 126 -6.89 22.05 19.32
C ASN A 126 -6.29 21.99 17.91
N THR A 127 -5.96 23.17 17.37
CA THR A 127 -5.36 23.34 16.03
C THR A 127 -4.03 22.60 15.88
N ALA A 128 -3.25 22.48 16.96
CA ALA A 128 -1.97 21.77 16.94
C ALA A 128 -2.15 20.25 16.73
N ALA A 129 -3.12 19.65 17.43
CA ALA A 129 -3.44 18.23 17.25
C ALA A 129 -4.03 17.94 15.86
N GLN A 130 -4.82 18.86 15.30
CA GLN A 130 -5.37 18.73 13.95
C GLN A 130 -4.28 18.76 12.88
N ASN A 131 -3.32 19.68 12.99
CA ASN A 131 -2.22 19.78 12.03
C ASN A 131 -1.31 18.54 12.12
N LYS A 132 -0.98 18.10 13.33
CA LYS A 132 -0.22 16.86 13.51
C LYS A 132 -0.93 15.66 12.90
N PHE A 133 -2.25 15.54 13.07
CA PHE A 133 -3.02 14.46 12.45
C PHE A 133 -2.98 14.51 10.91
N LYS A 134 -3.03 15.71 10.32
CA LYS A 134 -2.91 15.89 8.87
C LYS A 134 -1.53 15.49 8.34
N ASP A 135 -0.47 15.70 9.11
CA ASP A 135 0.87 15.32 8.71
C ASP A 135 1.11 13.80 8.88
N ASP A 136 0.57 13.22 9.95
CA ASP A 136 0.75 11.79 10.27
C ASP A 136 -0.16 10.86 9.44
N ILE A 137 -1.21 11.38 8.78
CA ILE A 137 -2.21 10.56 8.07
C ILE A 137 -1.60 9.72 6.96
N PHE A 138 -0.62 10.26 6.25
CA PHE A 138 0.00 9.58 5.12
C PHE A 138 0.72 8.33 5.61
N GLU A 139 1.48 8.45 6.70
CA GLU A 139 2.17 7.32 7.31
C GLU A 139 1.20 6.26 7.84
N ALA A 140 0.08 6.67 8.43
CA ALA A 140 -0.95 5.76 8.90
C ALA A 140 -1.65 5.00 7.77
N VAL A 141 -1.93 5.67 6.65
CA VAL A 141 -2.49 5.04 5.44
C VAL A 141 -1.48 4.04 4.87
N LEU A 142 -0.19 4.40 4.79
CA LEU A 142 0.85 3.48 4.35
C LEU A 142 1.00 2.28 5.28
N ALA A 143 0.93 2.46 6.59
CA ALA A 143 1.01 1.37 7.56
C ALA A 143 -0.14 0.37 7.37
N THR A 144 -1.34 0.86 7.14
CA THR A 144 -2.53 0.02 6.87
C THR A 144 -2.43 -0.65 5.50
N GLY A 145 -2.03 0.08 4.46
CA GLY A 145 -1.81 -0.46 3.12
C GLY A 145 -0.72 -1.54 3.09
N PHE A 146 0.33 -1.36 3.87
CA PHE A 146 1.40 -2.35 4.03
C PHE A 146 0.88 -3.67 4.60
N LEU A 147 0.05 -3.62 5.65
CA LEU A 147 -0.58 -4.83 6.23
C LEU A 147 -1.46 -5.56 5.21
N CYS A 148 -2.25 -4.82 4.43
CA CYS A 148 -3.14 -5.36 3.41
C CYS A 148 -2.41 -6.01 2.22
N ASN A 149 -1.24 -5.48 1.87
CA ASN A 149 -0.45 -5.92 0.72
C ASN A 149 0.58 -7.01 1.07
N CYS A 150 0.83 -7.25 2.35
CA CYS A 150 1.59 -8.41 2.82
C CYS A 150 0.85 -9.72 2.50
N ASP A 151 1.56 -10.86 2.58
CA ASP A 151 1.01 -12.18 2.27
C ASP A 151 -0.27 -12.47 3.09
N GLN A 152 -1.41 -12.49 2.40
CA GLN A 152 -2.74 -12.61 3.00
C GLN A 152 -2.90 -13.89 3.81
N THR A 153 -2.22 -14.97 3.44
CA THR A 153 -2.31 -16.23 4.19
C THR A 153 -1.80 -16.09 5.63
N ARG A 154 -0.87 -15.16 5.85
CA ARG A 154 -0.21 -14.93 7.14
C ARG A 154 -0.72 -13.69 7.85
N THR A 155 -1.26 -12.71 7.14
CA THR A 155 -1.69 -11.43 7.71
C THR A 155 -3.18 -11.38 8.03
N VAL A 156 -4.01 -12.20 7.38
CA VAL A 156 -5.47 -12.22 7.62
C VAL A 156 -5.85 -12.46 9.09
N PRO A 157 -5.22 -13.39 9.84
CA PRO A 157 -5.54 -13.58 11.25
C PRO A 157 -5.25 -12.33 12.09
N LEU A 158 -4.09 -11.71 11.91
CA LEU A 158 -3.75 -10.44 12.58
C LEU A 158 -4.75 -9.32 12.25
N MET A 159 -5.14 -9.20 10.98
CA MET A 159 -6.11 -8.19 10.56
C MET A 159 -7.48 -8.41 11.21
N LEU A 160 -7.91 -9.65 11.37
CA LEU A 160 -9.16 -9.97 12.07
C LEU A 160 -9.09 -9.61 13.55
N ASP A 161 -7.96 -9.86 14.21
CA ASP A 161 -7.75 -9.47 15.61
C ASP A 161 -7.77 -7.95 15.77
N LEU A 162 -7.11 -7.20 14.87
CA LEU A 162 -7.13 -5.74 14.88
C LEU A 162 -8.55 -5.19 14.68
N GLN A 163 -9.32 -5.77 13.75
CA GLN A 163 -10.73 -5.40 13.54
C GLN A 163 -11.58 -5.69 14.78
N THR A 164 -11.39 -6.85 15.40
CA THR A 164 -12.13 -7.24 16.60
C THR A 164 -11.85 -6.29 17.77
N ASN A 165 -10.58 -5.90 17.96
CA ASN A 165 -10.21 -4.93 18.98
C ASN A 165 -10.79 -3.54 18.70
N TYR A 166 -10.80 -3.13 17.43
CA TYR A 166 -11.41 -1.87 17.02
C TYR A 166 -12.92 -1.83 17.26
N CYS A 167 -13.63 -2.94 17.02
CA CYS A 167 -15.03 -3.09 17.39
C CYS A 167 -15.28 -3.01 18.90
N ARG A 168 -14.26 -3.30 19.72
CA ARG A 168 -14.28 -3.13 21.19
C ARG A 168 -13.85 -1.74 21.64
N GLU A 169 -13.78 -0.78 20.71
CA GLU A 169 -13.35 0.61 20.95
C GLU A 169 -11.88 0.75 21.38
N VAL A 170 -11.06 -0.28 21.17
CA VAL A 170 -9.61 -0.24 21.43
C VAL A 170 -8.83 -0.21 20.12
N ASP A 171 -8.19 0.92 19.84
CA ASP A 171 -7.40 1.11 18.61
C ASP A 171 -5.96 0.60 18.77
N TYR A 172 -5.68 -0.57 18.19
CA TYR A 172 -4.33 -1.13 18.06
C TYR A 172 -3.77 -1.03 16.64
N TYR A 173 -4.40 -0.27 15.74
CA TYR A 173 -3.86 -0.15 14.38
C TYR A 173 -2.50 0.57 14.40
N PRO A 174 -1.50 0.05 13.66
CA PRO A 174 -0.21 0.71 13.58
C PRO A 174 -0.33 2.02 12.81
N LYS A 175 0.19 3.10 13.39
CA LYS A 175 0.24 4.43 12.76
C LYS A 175 1.50 4.64 11.90
N THR A 176 2.49 3.77 12.05
CA THR A 176 3.78 3.85 11.33
C THR A 176 4.09 2.52 10.65
N VAL A 177 4.76 2.57 9.50
CA VAL A 177 5.11 1.36 8.73
C VAL A 177 6.08 0.48 9.52
N SER A 178 6.95 1.08 10.35
CA SER A 178 7.84 0.31 11.23
C SER A 178 7.08 -0.49 12.29
N LYS A 179 6.09 0.11 12.94
CA LYS A 179 5.26 -0.60 13.93
C LYS A 179 4.45 -1.72 13.28
N ALA A 180 3.95 -1.50 12.06
CA ALA A 180 3.28 -2.54 11.29
C ALA A 180 4.21 -3.73 11.00
N GLN A 181 5.46 -3.46 10.63
CA GLN A 181 6.48 -4.50 10.42
C GLN A 181 6.79 -5.27 11.71
N ASP A 182 6.96 -4.57 12.84
CA ASP A 182 7.26 -5.19 14.13
C ASP A 182 6.10 -6.08 14.60
N MET A 183 4.85 -5.61 14.47
CA MET A 183 3.65 -6.40 14.75
C MET A 183 3.58 -7.65 13.87
N LEU A 184 3.84 -7.52 12.58
CA LEU A 184 3.86 -8.65 11.66
C LEU A 184 4.95 -9.65 12.03
N LYS A 185 6.15 -9.18 12.38
CA LYS A 185 7.25 -10.07 12.79
C LYS A 185 6.86 -10.89 14.01
N ILE A 186 6.33 -10.24 15.05
CA ILE A 186 5.86 -10.92 16.27
C ILE A 186 4.76 -11.93 15.94
N HIS A 187 3.76 -11.55 15.13
CA HIS A 187 2.68 -12.44 14.74
C HIS A 187 3.19 -13.68 13.98
N MET A 188 4.14 -13.49 13.07
CA MET A 188 4.74 -14.56 12.29
C MET A 188 5.58 -15.50 13.15
N ASP A 189 6.29 -14.97 14.15
CA ASP A 189 7.07 -15.76 15.10
C ASP A 189 6.14 -16.61 15.99
N VAL A 190 4.99 -16.07 16.41
CA VAL A 190 3.94 -16.82 17.14
C VAL A 190 3.35 -17.94 16.29
N ILE A 191 3.06 -17.70 15.00
CA ILE A 191 2.53 -18.73 14.09
C ILE A 191 3.54 -19.88 13.92
N LYS A 192 4.83 -19.57 13.78
CA LYS A 192 5.89 -20.57 13.58
C LYS A 192 6.14 -21.40 14.84
N ASN A 193 6.01 -20.78 16.02
CA ASN A 193 6.24 -21.41 17.30
C ASN A 193 4.99 -21.27 18.19
N PRO A 194 3.93 -22.07 17.96
CA PRO A 194 2.69 -22.00 18.74
C PRO A 194 2.85 -22.40 20.22
N GLY A 195 4.08 -22.68 20.68
CA GLY A 195 4.40 -23.16 22.03
C GLY A 195 5.17 -22.18 22.93
N VAL A 196 5.47 -20.94 22.50
CA VAL A 196 6.04 -19.94 23.41
C VAL A 196 4.92 -19.06 23.95
N ASN A 197 4.23 -19.59 24.96
CA ASN A 197 3.24 -18.84 25.74
C ASN A 197 3.89 -17.59 26.34
N LEU A 198 3.58 -16.41 25.80
CA LEU A 198 3.90 -15.12 26.43
C LEU A 198 2.84 -14.69 27.45
N TYR A 199 1.79 -15.48 27.63
CA TYR A 199 0.85 -15.33 28.74
C TYR A 199 0.62 -16.69 29.40
N GLN A 200 1.12 -16.83 30.62
CA GLN A 200 0.79 -17.93 31.52
C GLN A 200 -0.62 -17.65 32.10
N GLY A 201 -1.63 -17.81 31.27
CA GLY A 201 -3.02 -17.95 31.72
C GLY A 201 -3.34 -19.43 31.72
N ASN A 202 -3.60 -19.99 32.91
CA ASN A 202 -4.11 -21.36 33.05
C ASN A 202 -5.38 -21.50 32.21
N ASP A 203 -5.32 -22.26 31.13
CA ASP A 203 -6.54 -22.73 30.48
C ASP A 203 -6.48 -24.24 30.24
N GLN A 204 -7.53 -24.88 30.73
CA GLN A 204 -7.67 -26.32 30.77
C GLN A 204 -7.87 -26.87 29.37
N SER A 205 -7.15 -27.95 29.10
CA SER A 205 -7.37 -28.89 28.01
C SER A 205 -8.86 -29.17 27.77
N LYS A 206 -9.33 -28.92 26.54
CA LYS A 206 -10.44 -29.66 25.93
C LYS A 206 -10.11 -30.03 24.49
N ASN A 207 -9.74 -31.30 24.33
CA ASN A 207 -9.85 -32.05 23.08
C ASN A 207 -11.32 -32.11 22.63
N GLY A 208 -11.61 -31.86 21.35
CA GLY A 208 -12.89 -32.25 20.77
C GLY A 208 -13.29 -31.63 19.43
N LYS A 209 -13.03 -32.35 18.34
CA LYS A 209 -13.82 -32.41 17.07
C LYS A 209 -14.19 -31.07 16.40
N GLY A 210 -13.25 -30.50 15.66
CA GLY A 210 -13.54 -29.48 14.64
C GLY A 210 -14.11 -30.11 13.37
N THR A 211 -15.31 -29.69 12.95
CA THR A 211 -15.73 -29.58 11.52
C THR A 211 -17.12 -28.99 11.32
N THR A 212 -18.02 -29.08 12.31
CA THR A 212 -19.41 -28.58 12.19
C THR A 212 -19.64 -27.17 12.76
N GLU A 213 -18.89 -26.75 13.77
CA GLU A 213 -19.04 -25.42 14.39
C GLU A 213 -18.58 -24.27 13.49
N ASN A 214 -17.53 -24.48 12.69
CA ASN A 214 -17.07 -23.48 11.72
C ASN A 214 -18.10 -23.21 10.61
N LEU A 215 -18.89 -24.23 10.22
CA LEU A 215 -19.95 -24.06 9.22
C LEU A 215 -21.16 -23.33 9.80
N MET A 216 -21.49 -23.57 11.07
CA MET A 216 -22.56 -22.84 11.77
C MET A 216 -22.18 -21.36 11.97
N HIS A 217 -20.97 -21.08 12.44
CA HIS A 217 -20.50 -19.70 12.58
C HIS A 217 -20.34 -18.98 11.23
N PHE A 218 -19.99 -19.69 10.15
CA PHE A 218 -20.00 -19.12 8.82
C PHE A 218 -21.43 -18.80 8.35
N LYS A 219 -22.38 -19.72 8.55
CA LYS A 219 -23.81 -19.48 8.22
C LYS A 219 -24.39 -18.31 9.01
N GLU A 220 -24.11 -18.21 10.31
CA GLU A 220 -24.58 -17.10 11.15
C GLU A 220 -23.98 -15.75 10.73
N ARG A 221 -22.68 -15.70 10.38
CA ARG A 221 -22.05 -14.49 9.85
C ARG A 221 -22.61 -14.10 8.49
N PHE A 222 -22.89 -15.08 7.64
CA PHE A 222 -23.48 -14.85 6.31
C PHE A 222 -24.92 -14.34 6.43
N LEU A 223 -25.72 -14.89 7.35
CA LEU A 223 -27.09 -14.44 7.62
C LEU A 223 -27.11 -13.01 8.18
N ARG A 224 -26.20 -12.66 9.10
CA ARG A 224 -26.07 -11.28 9.59
C ARG A 224 -25.65 -10.28 8.51
N GLN A 225 -24.73 -10.68 7.62
CA GLN A 225 -24.37 -9.81 6.49
C GLN A 225 -25.53 -9.66 5.50
N ALA A 226 -26.33 -10.70 5.30
CA ALA A 226 -27.53 -10.63 4.46
C ALA A 226 -28.61 -9.70 5.06
N GLU A 227 -28.84 -9.74 6.37
CA GLU A 227 -29.77 -8.83 7.06
C GLU A 227 -29.34 -7.35 6.92
N VAL A 228 -28.05 -7.05 7.13
CA VAL A 228 -27.50 -5.69 6.98
C VAL A 228 -27.66 -5.15 5.55
N LEU A 229 -27.48 -6.03 4.56
CA LEU A 229 -27.65 -5.66 3.15
C LEU A 229 -29.13 -5.51 2.76
N GLN A 230 -30.04 -6.25 3.42
CA GLN A 230 -31.48 -6.18 3.19
C GLN A 230 -32.07 -4.84 3.68
N ASP A 231 -31.54 -4.30 4.78
CA ASP A 231 -31.86 -2.97 5.28
C ASP A 231 -31.32 -1.83 4.39
N LEU A 232 -30.19 -2.06 3.70
CA LEU A 232 -29.53 -1.04 2.86
C LEU A 232 -30.09 -0.94 1.43
N TYR A 233 -30.60 -2.04 0.86
CA TYR A 233 -30.97 -2.11 -0.57
C TYR A 233 -32.41 -2.58 -0.85
N GLY A 234 -33.17 -2.94 0.20
CA GLY A 234 -34.56 -3.38 0.08
C GLY A 234 -34.73 -4.82 -0.45
N VAL A 235 -35.80 -5.47 0.00
CA VAL A 235 -36.11 -6.91 -0.19
C VAL A 235 -36.17 -7.34 -1.67
N ALA A 236 -36.52 -6.42 -2.58
CA ALA A 236 -36.66 -6.70 -4.01
C ALA A 236 -35.34 -7.07 -4.71
N TRP A 237 -34.20 -6.57 -4.21
CA TRP A 237 -32.88 -6.89 -4.78
C TRP A 237 -32.44 -8.32 -4.43
N PHE A 238 -32.70 -8.75 -3.19
CA PHE A 238 -32.35 -10.09 -2.71
C PHE A 238 -33.13 -11.21 -3.39
N GLN A 239 -34.41 -11.00 -3.69
CA GLN A 239 -35.20 -12.00 -4.42
C GLN A 239 -34.69 -12.19 -5.86
N ASN A 240 -34.26 -11.11 -6.52
CA ASN A 240 -33.68 -11.18 -7.86
C ASN A 240 -32.30 -11.86 -7.88
N PHE A 241 -31.48 -11.63 -6.84
CA PHE A 241 -30.18 -12.30 -6.69
C PHE A 241 -30.33 -13.81 -6.42
N ALA A 242 -31.27 -14.21 -5.57
CA ALA A 242 -31.54 -15.61 -5.26
C ALA A 242 -32.10 -16.41 -6.45
N VAL A 243 -32.90 -15.76 -7.31
CA VAL A 243 -33.38 -16.36 -8.56
C VAL A 243 -32.23 -16.54 -9.55
N LYS A 244 -31.33 -15.55 -9.67
CA LYS A 244 -30.15 -15.65 -10.54
C LYS A 244 -29.17 -16.72 -10.08
N THR A 245 -28.88 -16.85 -8.79
CA THR A 245 -27.95 -17.88 -8.30
C THR A 245 -28.49 -19.30 -8.44
N LYS A 246 -29.80 -19.52 -8.30
CA LYS A 246 -30.44 -20.80 -8.64
C LYS A 246 -30.40 -21.12 -10.14
N ALA A 247 -30.55 -20.11 -11.00
CA ALA A 247 -30.40 -20.27 -12.45
C ALA A 247 -28.95 -20.63 -12.85
N TYR A 248 -27.94 -19.99 -12.24
CA TYR A 248 -26.53 -20.31 -12.48
C TYR A 248 -26.14 -21.71 -11.97
N ALA A 249 -26.69 -22.15 -10.84
CA ALA A 249 -26.46 -23.50 -10.32
C ALA A 249 -27.09 -24.61 -11.20
N ALA A 250 -28.20 -24.31 -11.88
CA ALA A 250 -28.84 -25.23 -12.82
C ALA A 250 -28.12 -25.33 -14.17
N ILE A 251 -27.44 -24.26 -14.61
CA ILE A 251 -26.61 -24.26 -15.83
C ILE A 251 -25.29 -25.01 -15.60
N ALA A 252 -24.69 -24.87 -14.42
CA ALA A 252 -23.43 -25.55 -14.08
C ALA A 252 -23.55 -27.08 -13.94
N SER A 253 -24.75 -27.60 -13.63
CA SER A 253 -25.00 -29.05 -13.57
C SER A 253 -25.35 -29.69 -14.92
N THR A 254 -25.70 -28.88 -15.94
CA THR A 254 -25.93 -29.39 -17.30
C THR A 254 -24.64 -29.45 -18.13
N ASP A 255 -23.63 -28.63 -17.83
CA ASP A 255 -22.34 -28.61 -18.55
C ASP A 255 -21.35 -29.72 -18.12
N THR A 256 -21.69 -30.51 -17.09
CA THR A 256 -20.87 -31.66 -16.65
C THR A 256 -21.38 -33.01 -17.17
N ALA A 257 -22.36 -33.01 -18.08
CA ALA A 257 -22.95 -34.22 -18.65
C ALA A 257 -22.93 -34.26 -20.20
N ALA A 258 -21.96 -33.61 -20.83
CA ALA A 258 -21.70 -33.70 -22.28
C ALA A 258 -20.26 -34.13 -22.56
#